data_AF-A0A151J0T1-F1
#
_entry.id   AF-A0A151J0T1-F1
#
_cell.length_a   1.000
_cell.length_b   1.000
_cell.length_c   1.000
_cell.angle_alpha   90.00
_cell.angle_beta   90.00
_cell.angle_gamma   90.00
#
_symmetry.space_group_name_H-M   'P 1'
#
loop_
_entity.id
_entity.type
_entity.pdbx_description
1 polymer ?
#
loop_
_entity_poly.entity_id
_entity_poly.type
_entity_poly.pdbx_seq_one_letter_code
_entity_poly.pdbx_strand_id
1 'polypeptide(L)'
;EGFCDWKHIGRGIERHENSELHKDACLSLKQFIEHKTVNEESEKQIRQNESYWRQVIHRIVNVILTLATEDISLRGHRENEDSENKGKFIAIITLLSKYDSVLAELLRKPKGTIKYLSSQIQNEIISAIREKIKKDILQDTRNTPFFSYMTDSTQDISKTDQQSHIYRYVSIEYDKHDAPKDIIIHESFVGFEILEGQTSAEIEEQVYRNFKNNNIDIQNFPPPPSLDQLSTPPSFSGSPLTFLSDPEPIDWDRLFRPYSSPSNEGDRVATVYIPGNSTPYLVQYKHLVPICSWTTFLASNSQ
;
A
#
# COMPACT_ATOMS: atom_id res chain seq x y z
N GLU A 1 16.02 42.59 -49.88
CA GLU A 1 16.04 44.08 -49.97
C GLU A 1 14.62 44.60 -49.76
N GLY A 2 14.47 45.75 -49.10
CA GLY A 2 13.16 46.35 -48.82
C GLY A 2 12.60 47.13 -50.01
N PHE A 3 11.36 47.60 -49.90
CA PHE A 3 10.72 48.40 -50.94
C PHE A 3 11.27 49.84 -50.94
N CYS A 4 11.78 50.30 -52.09
CA CYS A 4 12.49 51.59 -52.18
C CYS A 4 11.67 52.72 -52.83
N ASP A 5 10.52 52.44 -53.45
CA ASP A 5 9.71 53.43 -54.19
C ASP A 5 8.48 53.92 -53.40
N TRP A 6 8.73 54.56 -52.26
CA TRP A 6 7.69 55.02 -51.32
C TRP A 6 6.64 55.96 -51.94
N LYS A 7 6.99 56.71 -52.99
CA LYS A 7 6.06 57.61 -53.68
C LYS A 7 4.94 56.86 -54.42
N HIS A 8 5.16 55.59 -54.77
CA HIS A 8 4.18 54.75 -55.47
C HIS A 8 3.74 53.54 -54.64
N ILE A 9 3.84 53.65 -53.31
CA ILE A 9 3.56 52.54 -52.40
C ILE A 9 2.16 51.94 -52.60
N GLY A 10 1.14 52.73 -52.95
CA GLY A 10 -0.20 52.22 -53.25
C GLY A 10 -0.21 51.18 -54.38
N ARG A 11 0.52 51.45 -55.48
CA ARG A 11 0.68 50.48 -56.58
C ARG A 11 1.57 49.29 -56.18
N GLY A 12 2.54 49.52 -55.30
CA GLY A 12 3.40 48.47 -54.76
C GLY A 12 2.63 47.47 -53.91
N ILE A 13 1.77 47.97 -53.02
CA ILE A 13 0.87 47.17 -52.17
C ILE A 13 -0.10 46.38 -53.06
N GLU A 14 -0.76 47.03 -54.01
CA GLU A 14 -1.71 46.37 -54.91
C GLU A 14 -1.07 45.22 -55.71
N ARG A 15 0.16 45.40 -56.21
CA ARG A 15 0.91 44.31 -56.86
C ARG A 15 1.28 43.20 -55.89
N HIS A 16 1.70 43.54 -54.68
CA HIS A 16 2.07 42.56 -53.66
C HIS A 16 0.85 41.73 -53.25
N GLU A 17 -0.27 42.37 -52.92
CA GLU A 17 -1.53 41.71 -52.55
C GLU A 17 -2.04 40.77 -53.66
N ASN A 18 -1.81 41.14 -54.91
CA ASN A 18 -2.19 40.31 -56.06
C ASN A 18 -1.14 39.27 -56.48
N SER A 19 0.07 39.32 -55.91
CA SER A 19 1.12 38.35 -56.22
C SER A 19 0.75 36.95 -55.73
N GLU A 20 1.20 35.93 -56.45
CA GLU A 20 0.96 34.53 -56.04
C GLU A 20 1.57 34.24 -54.67
N LEU A 21 2.77 34.75 -54.39
CA LEU A 21 3.43 34.58 -53.08
C LEU A 21 2.58 35.10 -51.92
N HIS A 22 1.96 36.27 -52.06
CA HIS A 22 1.08 36.81 -51.02
C HIS A 22 -0.19 35.96 -50.86
N LYS A 23 -0.82 35.60 -51.99
CA LYS A 23 -2.04 34.77 -51.99
C LYS A 23 -1.77 33.39 -51.37
N ASP A 24 -0.66 32.75 -51.71
CA ASP A 24 -0.23 31.46 -51.17
C ASP A 24 0.10 31.55 -49.67
N ALA A 25 0.77 32.62 -49.24
CA ALA A 25 1.03 32.87 -47.83
C ALA A 25 -0.27 33.10 -47.03
N CYS A 26 -1.22 33.88 -47.58
CA CYS A 26 -2.53 34.10 -46.98
C CYS A 26 -3.36 32.81 -46.93
N LEU A 27 -3.33 31.98 -47.99
CA LEU A 27 -3.95 30.65 -48.02
C LEU A 27 -3.34 29.74 -46.96
N SER A 28 -2.01 29.72 -46.84
CA SER A 28 -1.29 28.92 -45.83
C SER A 28 -1.66 29.36 -44.41
N LEU A 29 -1.72 30.67 -44.16
CA LEU A 29 -2.16 31.23 -42.88
C LEU A 29 -3.62 30.89 -42.58
N LYS A 30 -4.51 31.01 -43.58
CA LYS A 30 -5.92 30.66 -43.43
C LYS A 30 -6.10 29.17 -43.13
N GLN A 31 -5.38 28.29 -43.85
CA GLN A 31 -5.35 26.86 -43.56
C GLN A 31 -4.79 26.58 -42.15
N PHE A 32 -3.75 27.28 -41.71
CA PHE A 32 -3.21 27.16 -40.35
C PHE A 32 -4.25 27.54 -39.27
N ILE A 33 -5.01 28.62 -39.50
CA ILE A 33 -6.06 29.08 -38.59
C ILE A 33 -7.27 28.13 -38.61
N GLU A 34 -7.65 27.62 -39.78
CA GLU A 34 -8.85 26.79 -39.97
C GLU A 34 -8.64 25.31 -39.62
N HIS A 35 -7.48 24.72 -39.95
CA HIS A 35 -7.26 23.27 -39.86
C HIS A 35 -6.68 22.77 -38.54
N LYS A 36 -6.48 23.64 -37.54
CA LYS A 36 -5.75 23.35 -36.31
C LYS A 36 -4.31 22.90 -36.63
N THR A 37 -3.36 23.34 -35.81
CA THR A 37 -1.95 23.00 -36.08
C THR A 37 -1.73 21.48 -36.01
N VAL A 38 -0.71 20.93 -36.69
CA VAL A 38 -0.29 19.51 -36.55
C VAL A 38 -0.18 19.10 -35.08
N ASN A 39 0.14 20.06 -34.21
CA ASN A 39 0.26 19.89 -32.78
C ASN A 39 -1.08 19.54 -32.11
N GLU A 40 -2.21 20.12 -32.54
CA GLU A 40 -3.52 19.86 -31.90
C GLU A 40 -4.02 18.44 -32.15
N GLU A 41 -3.88 17.92 -33.38
CA GLU A 41 -4.26 16.53 -33.69
C GLU A 41 -3.31 15.55 -33.00
N SER A 42 -2.01 15.85 -32.99
CA SER A 42 -1.01 15.04 -32.26
C SER A 42 -1.31 15.00 -30.76
N GLU A 43 -1.62 16.14 -30.14
CA GLU A 43 -2.02 16.20 -28.73
C GLU A 43 -3.32 15.44 -28.47
N LYS A 44 -4.30 15.53 -29.38
CA LYS A 44 -5.55 14.79 -29.25
C LYS A 44 -5.29 13.28 -29.27
N GLN A 45 -4.43 12.80 -30.16
CA GLN A 45 -4.02 11.39 -30.20
C GLN A 45 -3.29 10.96 -28.93
N ILE A 46 -2.38 11.80 -28.41
CA ILE A 46 -1.71 11.54 -27.13
C ILE A 46 -2.72 11.42 -26.00
N ARG A 47 -3.67 12.36 -25.89
CA ARG A 47 -4.73 12.33 -24.85
C ARG A 47 -5.63 11.10 -24.97
N GLN A 48 -5.96 10.69 -26.20
CA GLN A 48 -6.73 9.46 -26.43
C GLN A 48 -5.95 8.21 -26.01
N ASN A 49 -4.66 8.12 -26.36
CA ASN A 49 -3.80 7.04 -25.92
C ASN A 49 -3.64 7.00 -24.40
N GLU A 50 -3.46 8.16 -23.76
CA GLU A 50 -3.38 8.26 -22.31
C GLU A 50 -4.67 7.74 -21.65
N SER A 51 -5.83 8.20 -22.14
CA SER A 51 -7.14 7.74 -21.66
C SER A 51 -7.31 6.23 -21.83
N TYR A 52 -6.90 5.68 -22.98
CA TYR A 52 -6.93 4.23 -23.24
C TYR A 52 -6.07 3.46 -22.23
N TRP A 53 -4.83 3.89 -21.99
CA TRP A 53 -3.94 3.20 -21.06
C TRP A 53 -4.36 3.33 -19.60
N ARG A 54 -4.91 4.49 -19.19
CA ARG A 54 -5.54 4.65 -17.87
C ARG A 54 -6.68 3.66 -17.68
N GLN A 55 -7.51 3.50 -18.71
CA GLN A 55 -8.61 2.54 -18.72
C GLN A 55 -8.13 1.09 -18.64
N VAL A 56 -7.06 0.73 -19.35
CA VAL A 56 -6.42 -0.60 -19.26
C VAL A 56 -5.90 -0.86 -17.84
N ILE A 57 -5.09 0.05 -17.30
CA ILE A 57 -4.48 -0.11 -15.98
C ILE A 57 -5.55 -0.21 -14.89
N HIS A 58 -6.60 0.62 -14.95
CA HIS A 58 -7.70 0.58 -13.99
C HIS A 58 -8.36 -0.81 -13.92
N ARG A 59 -8.58 -1.46 -15.07
CA ARG A 59 -9.14 -2.82 -15.12
C ARG A 59 -8.18 -3.86 -14.58
N ILE A 60 -6.90 -3.76 -14.93
CA ILE A 60 -5.85 -4.66 -14.43
C ILE A 60 -5.75 -4.56 -12.90
N VAL A 61 -5.71 -3.35 -12.35
CA VAL A 61 -5.70 -3.09 -10.90
C VAL A 61 -6.93 -3.71 -10.24
N ASN A 62 -8.12 -3.51 -10.80
CA ASN A 62 -9.34 -4.11 -10.24
C ASN A 62 -9.30 -5.64 -10.23
N VAL A 63 -8.82 -6.27 -11.31
CA VAL A 63 -8.66 -7.73 -11.34
C VAL A 63 -7.65 -8.21 -10.29
N ILE A 64 -6.52 -7.52 -10.13
CA ILE A 64 -5.53 -7.84 -9.09
C ILE A 64 -6.15 -7.70 -7.70
N LEU A 65 -6.87 -6.60 -7.43
CA LEU A 65 -7.53 -6.36 -6.16
C LEU A 65 -8.57 -7.45 -5.86
N THR A 66 -9.45 -7.77 -6.81
CA THR A 66 -10.44 -8.84 -6.64
C THR A 66 -9.78 -10.18 -6.33
N LEU A 67 -8.71 -10.55 -7.04
CA LEU A 67 -8.00 -11.79 -6.78
C LEU A 67 -7.36 -11.79 -5.39
N ALA A 68 -6.75 -10.67 -4.98
CA ALA A 68 -6.12 -10.53 -3.68
C ALA A 68 -7.12 -10.54 -2.52
N THR A 69 -8.29 -9.91 -2.67
CA THR A 69 -9.31 -9.86 -1.61
C THR A 69 -10.06 -11.18 -1.42
N GLU A 70 -10.11 -12.01 -2.46
CA GLU A 70 -10.76 -13.33 -2.44
C GLU A 70 -9.78 -14.48 -2.15
N ASP A 71 -8.53 -14.17 -1.77
CA ASP A 71 -7.44 -15.15 -1.55
C ASP A 71 -7.18 -16.08 -2.75
N ILE A 72 -7.43 -15.60 -3.97
CA ILE A 72 -7.25 -16.36 -5.20
C ILE A 72 -5.85 -16.10 -5.77
N SER A 73 -5.12 -17.18 -6.06
CA SER A 73 -3.82 -17.09 -6.71
C SER A 73 -3.91 -16.43 -8.09
N LEU A 74 -3.09 -15.41 -8.33
CA LEU A 74 -3.06 -14.72 -9.62
C LEU A 74 -2.50 -15.62 -10.72
N ARG A 75 -1.45 -16.39 -10.39
CA ARG A 75 -0.60 -17.11 -11.35
C ARG A 75 -0.86 -18.61 -11.34
N GLY A 76 -0.60 -19.22 -12.50
CA GLY A 76 -0.50 -20.67 -12.63
C GLY A 76 0.93 -21.13 -12.39
N HIS A 77 1.13 -22.45 -12.28
CA HIS A 77 2.46 -23.03 -12.11
C HIS A 77 3.39 -22.74 -13.32
N ARG A 78 2.82 -22.55 -14.51
CA ARG A 78 3.54 -22.16 -15.73
C ARG A 78 2.74 -21.11 -16.52
N GLU A 79 3.39 -20.02 -16.93
CA GLU A 79 2.76 -18.92 -17.68
C GLU A 79 3.26 -18.79 -19.12
N ASN A 80 4.03 -19.76 -19.59
CA ASN A 80 4.49 -19.81 -20.98
C ASN A 80 3.33 -19.97 -21.98
N GLU A 81 3.56 -19.60 -23.24
CA GLU A 81 2.50 -19.58 -24.27
C GLU A 81 1.83 -20.95 -24.45
N ASP A 82 2.58 -22.03 -24.23
CA ASP A 82 2.15 -23.43 -24.34
C ASP A 82 1.46 -23.97 -23.08
N SER A 83 1.36 -23.18 -22.00
CA SER A 83 0.67 -23.61 -20.79
C SER A 83 -0.84 -23.63 -21.01
N GLU A 84 -1.47 -24.77 -20.69
CA GLU A 84 -2.92 -24.88 -20.63
C GLU A 84 -3.53 -23.98 -19.54
N ASN A 85 -2.77 -23.72 -18.47
CA ASN A 85 -3.20 -22.89 -17.35
C ASN A 85 -2.23 -21.72 -17.10
N LYS A 86 -2.54 -20.58 -17.73
CA LYS A 86 -1.77 -19.33 -17.63
C LYS A 86 -2.08 -18.51 -16.36
N GLY A 87 -2.77 -19.10 -15.38
CA GLY A 87 -3.18 -18.43 -14.15
C GLY A 87 -4.55 -17.76 -14.22
N LYS A 88 -5.12 -17.49 -13.04
CA LYS A 88 -6.46 -16.90 -12.91
C LYS A 88 -6.51 -15.47 -13.41
N PHE A 89 -5.44 -14.70 -13.23
CA PHE A 89 -5.33 -13.34 -13.73
C PHE A 89 -5.56 -13.27 -15.25
N ILE A 90 -4.80 -14.05 -16.03
CA ILE A 90 -4.95 -14.08 -17.49
C ILE A 90 -6.30 -14.64 -17.91
N ALA A 91 -6.81 -15.66 -17.21
CA ALA A 91 -8.12 -16.23 -17.48
C ALA A 91 -9.25 -15.19 -17.31
N ILE A 92 -9.23 -14.40 -16.23
CA ILE A 92 -10.22 -13.34 -15.98
C ILE A 92 -10.09 -12.23 -17.02
N ILE A 93 -8.87 -11.77 -17.34
CA ILE A 93 -8.66 -10.75 -18.38
C ILE A 93 -9.21 -11.23 -19.74
N THR A 94 -8.99 -12.50 -20.09
CA THR A 94 -9.48 -13.11 -21.33
C THR A 94 -11.00 -13.28 -21.33
N LEU A 95 -11.61 -13.52 -20.17
CA LEU A 95 -13.06 -13.55 -20.02
C LEU A 95 -13.65 -12.14 -20.20
N LEU A 96 -13.11 -11.16 -19.49
CA LEU A 96 -13.57 -9.79 -19.52
C LEU A 96 -13.42 -9.17 -20.91
N SER A 97 -12.38 -9.52 -21.68
CA SER A 97 -12.21 -9.05 -23.05
C SER A 97 -13.32 -9.47 -24.01
N LYS A 98 -14.17 -10.44 -23.65
CA LYS A 98 -15.37 -10.78 -24.45
C LYS A 98 -16.48 -9.75 -24.31
N TYR A 99 -16.46 -8.97 -23.24
CA TYR A 99 -17.51 -8.00 -22.88
C TYR A 99 -16.99 -6.56 -22.81
N ASP A 100 -15.68 -6.38 -22.64
CA ASP A 100 -15.01 -5.08 -22.54
C ASP A 100 -14.14 -4.82 -23.78
N SER A 101 -14.49 -3.78 -24.55
CA SER A 101 -13.82 -3.43 -25.80
C SER A 101 -12.38 -2.96 -25.61
N VAL A 102 -12.04 -2.36 -24.47
CA VAL A 102 -10.69 -1.88 -24.16
C VAL A 102 -9.74 -3.06 -23.98
N LEU A 103 -10.17 -4.08 -23.21
CA LEU A 103 -9.42 -5.33 -23.05
C LEU A 103 -9.39 -6.15 -24.33
N ALA A 104 -10.47 -6.17 -25.12
CA ALA A 104 -10.49 -6.80 -26.43
C ALA A 104 -9.42 -6.20 -27.35
N GLU A 105 -9.33 -4.87 -27.40
CA GLU A 105 -8.30 -4.18 -28.16
C GLU A 105 -6.88 -4.52 -27.65
N LEU A 106 -6.70 -4.53 -26.32
CA LEU A 106 -5.41 -4.81 -25.68
C LEU A 106 -4.89 -6.20 -26.09
N LEU A 107 -5.74 -7.21 -26.04
CA LEU A 107 -5.36 -8.58 -26.39
C LEU A 107 -5.06 -8.74 -27.87
N ARG A 108 -5.76 -7.99 -28.74
CA ARG A 108 -5.55 -7.97 -30.19
C ARG A 108 -4.23 -7.31 -30.61
N LYS A 109 -3.60 -6.50 -29.74
CA LYS A 109 -2.32 -5.85 -30.07
C LYS A 109 -1.25 -6.91 -30.40
N PRO A 110 -0.38 -6.66 -31.41
CA PRO A 110 0.56 -7.66 -31.92
C PRO A 110 1.58 -8.09 -30.85
N LYS A 111 2.18 -9.27 -31.03
CA LYS A 111 3.28 -9.72 -30.16
C LYS A 111 4.41 -8.69 -30.15
N GLY A 112 5.05 -8.49 -28.99
CA GLY A 112 6.09 -7.48 -28.80
C GLY A 112 5.57 -6.07 -28.47
N THR A 113 4.26 -5.85 -28.46
CA THR A 113 3.68 -4.60 -27.93
C THR A 113 3.48 -4.67 -26.42
N ILE A 114 3.52 -3.52 -25.77
CA ILE A 114 3.25 -3.39 -24.33
C ILE A 114 1.80 -3.82 -24.07
N LYS A 115 1.60 -4.72 -23.11
CA LYS A 115 0.26 -5.15 -22.68
C LYS A 115 -0.02 -4.96 -21.19
N TYR A 116 1.00 -4.69 -20.38
CA TYR A 116 0.90 -4.64 -18.90
C TYR A 116 0.38 -5.92 -18.23
N LEU A 117 0.36 -7.06 -18.94
CA LEU A 117 -0.16 -8.33 -18.43
C LEU A 117 0.93 -9.26 -17.88
N SER A 118 2.21 -8.90 -18.01
CA SER A 118 3.32 -9.74 -17.55
C SER A 118 3.36 -9.86 -16.04
N SER A 119 3.90 -10.98 -15.56
CA SER A 119 4.12 -11.22 -14.12
C SER A 119 4.95 -10.11 -13.45
N GLN A 120 5.96 -9.59 -14.15
CA GLN A 120 6.74 -8.45 -13.65
C GLN A 120 5.84 -7.23 -13.36
N ILE A 121 5.00 -6.83 -14.31
CA ILE A 121 4.09 -5.69 -14.13
C ILE A 121 3.06 -5.97 -13.03
N GLN A 122 2.54 -7.19 -12.95
CA GLN A 122 1.65 -7.58 -11.85
C GLN A 122 2.33 -7.36 -10.48
N ASN A 123 3.61 -7.76 -10.33
CA ASN A 123 4.37 -7.54 -9.10
C ASN A 123 4.57 -6.05 -8.80
N GLU A 124 4.86 -5.24 -9.82
CA GLU A 124 5.01 -3.78 -9.65
C GLU A 124 3.71 -3.14 -9.17
N ILE A 125 2.56 -3.54 -9.74
CA ILE A 125 1.24 -3.07 -9.31
C ILE A 125 0.94 -3.51 -7.87
N ILE A 126 1.18 -4.78 -7.53
CA ILE A 126 0.99 -5.30 -6.17
C ILE A 126 1.86 -4.52 -5.17
N SER A 127 3.12 -4.26 -5.53
CA SER A 127 4.03 -3.47 -4.71
C SER A 127 3.49 -2.05 -4.50
N ALA A 128 3.01 -1.38 -5.55
CA ALA A 128 2.43 -0.05 -5.44
C ALA A 128 1.18 -0.03 -4.53
N ILE A 129 0.31 -1.03 -4.65
CA ILE A 129 -0.87 -1.19 -3.77
C ILE A 129 -0.41 -1.40 -2.32
N ARG A 130 0.56 -2.29 -2.08
CA ARG A 130 1.13 -2.55 -0.76
C ARG A 130 1.69 -1.28 -0.13
N GLU A 131 2.50 -0.51 -0.85
CA GLU A 131 3.08 0.74 -0.33
C GLU A 131 2.00 1.76 0.02
N LYS A 132 0.93 1.86 -0.79
CA LYS A 132 -0.20 2.75 -0.49
C LYS A 132 -0.91 2.33 0.80
N ILE A 133 -1.28 1.05 0.92
CA ILE A 133 -1.97 0.51 2.10
C ILE A 133 -1.10 0.70 3.35
N LYS A 134 0.18 0.32 3.27
CA LYS A 134 1.14 0.49 4.37
C LYS A 134 1.23 1.96 4.79
N LYS A 135 1.34 2.89 3.84
CA LYS A 135 1.41 4.33 4.13
C LYS A 135 0.14 4.82 4.84
N ASP A 136 -1.03 4.36 4.43
CA ASP A 136 -2.31 4.75 5.04
C ASP A 136 -2.41 4.23 6.48
N ILE A 137 -2.14 2.94 6.70
CA ILE A 137 -2.10 2.34 8.05
C ILE A 137 -1.15 3.10 8.98
N LEU A 138 0.06 3.39 8.50
CA LEU A 138 1.07 4.12 9.28
C LEU A 138 0.70 5.59 9.51
N GLN A 139 -0.06 6.21 8.61
CA GLN A 139 -0.58 7.56 8.81
C GLN A 139 -1.66 7.56 9.89
N ASP A 140 -2.60 6.62 9.84
CA ASP A 140 -3.66 6.49 10.84
C ASP A 140 -3.08 6.16 12.22
N THR A 141 -2.09 5.27 12.26
CA THR A 141 -1.35 4.89 13.48
C THR A 141 -0.62 6.09 14.10
N ARG A 142 -0.14 7.04 13.31
CA ARG A 142 0.50 8.27 13.82
C ARG A 142 -0.51 9.33 14.28
N ASN A 143 -1.73 9.30 13.74
CA ASN A 143 -2.78 10.25 14.06
C ASN A 143 -3.59 9.84 15.31
N THR A 144 -3.48 8.59 15.77
CA THR A 144 -4.14 8.12 16.99
C THR A 144 -3.38 8.57 18.25
N PRO A 145 -4.08 8.89 19.37
CA PRO A 145 -3.43 9.22 20.64
C PRO A 145 -2.65 8.05 21.26
N PHE A 146 -3.03 6.82 20.96
CA PHE A 146 -2.34 5.61 21.41
C PHE A 146 -2.55 4.47 20.42
N PHE A 147 -1.60 3.53 20.38
CA PHE A 147 -1.70 2.29 19.61
C PHE A 147 -1.03 1.16 20.39
N SER A 148 -1.39 -0.07 20.04
CA SER A 148 -0.69 -1.28 20.46
C SER A 148 0.06 -1.84 19.26
N TYR A 149 1.25 -2.36 19.52
CA TYR A 149 2.04 -3.10 18.55
C TYR A 149 1.98 -4.59 18.88
N MET A 150 1.62 -5.38 17.88
CA MET A 150 1.53 -6.82 17.96
C MET A 150 2.48 -7.42 16.93
N THR A 151 3.13 -8.50 17.31
CA THR A 151 4.07 -9.18 16.44
C THR A 151 4.02 -10.66 16.71
N ASP A 152 4.13 -11.49 15.68
CA ASP A 152 4.19 -12.94 15.81
C ASP A 152 5.26 -13.51 14.90
N SER A 153 6.03 -14.48 15.38
CA SER A 153 7.16 -15.05 14.65
C SER A 153 6.86 -16.49 14.27
N THR A 154 6.99 -16.82 13.00
CA THR A 154 6.88 -18.19 12.49
C THR A 154 8.08 -18.55 11.64
N GLN A 155 8.48 -19.82 11.70
CA GLN A 155 9.51 -20.36 10.82
C GLN A 155 8.88 -20.75 9.48
N ASP A 156 9.46 -20.30 8.37
CA ASP A 156 8.98 -20.65 7.03
C ASP A 156 9.53 -22.01 6.54
N ILE A 157 9.10 -22.45 5.35
CA ILE A 157 9.53 -23.71 4.73
C ILE A 157 11.05 -23.77 4.47
N SER A 158 11.72 -22.61 4.38
CA SER A 158 13.17 -22.49 4.19
C SER A 158 13.92 -22.52 5.51
N LYS A 159 13.22 -22.73 6.63
CA LYS A 159 13.73 -22.67 8.01
C LYS A 159 14.18 -21.27 8.42
N THR A 160 13.71 -20.24 7.72
CA THR A 160 13.98 -18.84 8.05
C THR A 160 12.87 -18.32 8.94
N ASP A 161 13.22 -17.70 10.06
CA ASP A 161 12.23 -17.06 10.92
C ASP A 161 11.74 -15.76 10.29
N GLN A 162 10.42 -15.60 10.27
CA GLN A 162 9.76 -14.39 9.80
C GLN A 162 8.89 -13.84 10.91
N GLN A 163 8.94 -12.52 11.09
CA GLN A 163 8.16 -11.78 12.07
C GLN A 163 7.06 -10.98 11.37
N SER A 164 5.82 -11.19 11.76
CA SER A 164 4.68 -10.38 11.37
C SER A 164 4.61 -9.10 12.20
N HIS A 165 4.17 -8.01 11.59
CA HIS A 165 3.99 -6.71 12.26
C HIS A 165 2.56 -6.23 12.10
N ILE A 166 1.91 -5.98 13.23
CA ILE A 166 0.50 -5.60 13.30
C ILE A 166 0.37 -4.38 14.21
N TYR A 167 -0.36 -3.38 13.74
CA TYR A 167 -0.68 -2.17 14.49
C TYR A 167 -2.14 -2.17 14.85
N ARG A 168 -2.44 -2.00 16.12
CA ARG A 168 -3.79 -1.88 16.64
C ARG A 168 -4.01 -0.46 17.13
N TYR A 169 -4.88 0.29 16.46
CA TYR A 169 -5.12 1.71 16.73
C TYR A 169 -6.61 2.04 16.80
N VAL A 170 -6.95 3.24 17.29
CA VAL A 170 -8.33 3.69 17.44
C VAL A 170 -8.64 4.85 16.50
N SER A 171 -9.84 4.86 15.95
CA SER A 171 -10.40 6.02 15.26
C SER A 171 -11.73 6.41 15.92
N ILE A 172 -11.95 7.71 16.11
CA ILE A 172 -13.18 8.23 16.68
C ILE A 172 -14.11 8.62 15.53
N GLU A 173 -15.32 8.05 15.50
CA GLU A 173 -16.38 8.54 14.63
C GLU A 173 -17.00 9.80 15.24
N TYR A 174 -17.20 10.82 14.42
CA TYR A 174 -17.89 12.04 14.81
C TYR A 174 -19.26 12.11 14.13
N ASP A 175 -20.25 12.67 14.82
CA ASP A 175 -21.56 12.92 14.24
C ASP A 175 -21.57 14.21 13.38
N LYS A 176 -22.76 14.61 12.89
CA LYS A 176 -22.92 15.81 12.07
C LYS A 176 -22.65 17.12 12.82
N HIS A 177 -22.44 17.07 14.14
CA HIS A 177 -22.20 18.20 15.02
C HIS A 177 -20.80 18.16 15.65
N ASP A 178 -19.87 17.38 15.07
CA ASP A 178 -18.51 17.17 15.58
C ASP A 178 -18.45 16.59 17.01
N ALA A 179 -19.53 15.94 17.47
CA ALA A 179 -19.53 15.22 18.74
C ALA A 179 -19.02 13.78 18.53
N PRO A 180 -18.16 13.25 19.42
CA PRO A 180 -17.68 11.88 19.33
C PRO A 180 -18.87 10.93 19.53
N LYS A 181 -19.10 10.08 18.53
CA LYS A 181 -20.22 9.14 18.45
C LYS A 181 -19.80 7.73 18.84
N ASP A 182 -18.68 7.26 18.32
CA ASP A 182 -18.20 5.89 18.53
C ASP A 182 -16.67 5.80 18.44
N ILE A 183 -16.09 4.73 18.98
CA ILE A 183 -14.67 4.40 18.89
C ILE A 183 -14.53 3.10 18.12
N ILE A 184 -13.89 3.17 16.96
CA ILE A 184 -13.59 2.00 16.13
C ILE A 184 -12.15 1.57 16.42
N ILE A 185 -11.98 0.29 16.72
CA ILE A 185 -10.67 -0.34 16.88
C ILE A 185 -10.28 -0.98 15.55
N HIS A 186 -9.13 -0.59 15.03
CA HIS A 186 -8.52 -1.15 13.83
C HIS A 186 -7.38 -2.06 14.22
N GLU A 187 -7.28 -3.23 13.58
CA GLU A 187 -6.15 -4.14 13.68
C GLU A 187 -5.60 -4.35 12.26
N SER A 188 -4.41 -3.81 12.01
CA SER A 188 -3.89 -3.66 10.66
C SER A 188 -2.53 -4.33 10.51
N PHE A 189 -2.49 -5.34 9.65
CA PHE A 189 -1.26 -6.03 9.27
C PHE A 189 -0.42 -5.16 8.31
N VAL A 190 0.86 -4.99 8.63
CA VAL A 190 1.79 -4.14 7.84
C VAL A 190 2.74 -4.97 6.97
N GLY A 191 3.14 -6.15 7.42
CA GLY A 191 4.03 -7.01 6.65
C GLY A 191 4.81 -8.00 7.50
N PHE A 192 5.61 -8.80 6.80
CA PHE A 192 6.61 -9.68 7.39
C PHE A 192 8.01 -9.08 7.22
N GLU A 193 8.86 -9.31 8.20
CA GLU A 193 10.30 -9.02 8.14
C GLU A 193 11.06 -10.28 8.58
N ILE A 194 12.21 -10.53 7.95
CA ILE A 194 13.05 -11.67 8.33
C ILE A 194 13.65 -11.39 9.71
N LEU A 195 13.57 -12.37 10.61
CA LEU A 195 14.23 -12.31 11.90
C LEU A 195 15.71 -12.67 11.72
N GLU A 196 16.59 -11.72 12.06
CA GLU A 196 18.04 -11.92 11.97
C GLU A 196 18.58 -12.76 13.15
N GLY A 197 17.81 -12.86 14.24
CA GLY A 197 18.19 -13.60 15.43
C GLY A 197 16.98 -13.94 16.31
N GLN A 198 17.18 -14.90 17.22
CA GLN A 198 16.12 -15.46 18.07
C GLN A 198 16.20 -14.98 19.53
N THR A 199 17.23 -14.20 19.87
CA THR A 199 17.36 -13.68 21.24
C THR A 199 16.37 -12.54 21.47
N SER A 200 16.01 -12.35 22.74
CA SER A 200 15.13 -11.26 23.15
C SER A 200 15.67 -9.88 22.73
N ALA A 201 16.97 -9.66 22.87
CA ALA A 201 17.61 -8.39 22.50
C ALA A 201 17.55 -8.11 20.99
N GLU A 202 17.75 -9.13 20.15
CA GLU A 202 17.69 -8.98 18.69
C GLU A 202 16.26 -8.68 18.20
N ILE A 203 15.27 -9.37 18.78
CA ILE A 203 13.85 -9.10 18.49
C ILE A 203 13.49 -7.66 18.90
N GLU A 204 13.96 -7.22 20.06
CA GLU A 204 13.76 -5.84 20.53
C GLU A 204 14.38 -4.82 19.56
N GLU A 205 15.62 -5.02 19.15
CA GLU A 205 16.30 -4.14 18.19
C GLU A 205 15.53 -4.08 16.86
N GLN A 206 15.02 -5.21 16.38
CA GLN A 206 14.22 -5.30 15.17
C GLN A 206 12.90 -4.52 15.29
N VAL A 207 12.24 -4.59 16.45
CA VAL A 207 11.03 -3.78 16.70
C VAL A 207 11.35 -2.28 16.67
N TYR A 208 12.43 -1.84 17.31
CA TYR A 208 12.86 -0.44 17.23
C TYR A 208 13.23 -0.01 15.81
N ARG A 209 13.91 -0.88 15.06
CA ARG A 209 14.25 -0.66 13.66
C ARG A 209 12.99 -0.52 12.81
N ASN A 210 11.98 -1.35 13.05
CA ASN A 210 10.68 -1.28 12.38
C ASN A 210 9.99 0.07 12.65
N PHE A 211 9.93 0.51 13.91
CA PHE A 211 9.35 1.81 14.26
C PHE A 211 10.09 2.97 13.59
N LYS A 212 11.43 2.96 13.63
CA LYS A 212 12.26 3.97 12.97
C LYS A 212 12.04 4.00 11.46
N ASN A 213 12.06 2.83 10.80
CA ASN A 213 11.87 2.70 9.35
C ASN A 213 10.46 3.16 8.92
N ASN A 214 9.47 2.99 9.78
CA ASN A 214 8.09 3.39 9.54
C ASN A 214 7.77 4.80 10.05
N ASN A 215 8.75 5.56 10.53
CA ASN A 215 8.61 6.90 11.10
C ASN A 215 7.59 6.98 12.26
N ILE A 216 7.54 5.94 13.09
CA ILE A 216 6.75 5.93 14.31
C ILE A 216 7.64 6.39 15.45
N ASP A 217 7.35 7.56 15.98
CA ASP A 217 8.09 8.13 17.11
C ASP A 217 7.44 7.70 18.42
N ILE A 218 8.04 6.71 19.06
CA ILE A 218 7.59 6.14 20.34
C ILE A 218 7.69 7.18 21.47
N GLN A 219 8.57 8.19 21.34
CA GLN A 219 8.79 9.20 22.38
C GLN A 219 7.68 10.26 22.44
N ASN A 220 6.89 10.41 21.36
CA ASN A 220 5.77 11.36 21.32
C ASN A 220 4.49 10.82 21.97
N PHE A 221 4.44 9.54 22.31
CA PHE A 221 3.28 8.98 23.00
C PHE A 221 3.42 9.26 24.49
N PRO A 222 2.43 9.92 25.11
CA PRO A 222 2.50 10.23 26.53
C PRO A 222 2.67 8.93 27.32
N PRO A 223 3.52 8.90 28.35
CA PRO A 223 3.54 7.76 29.26
C PRO A 223 2.11 7.55 29.78
N PRO A 224 1.63 6.30 29.88
CA PRO A 224 0.30 6.06 30.42
C PRO A 224 0.17 6.70 31.80
N PRO A 225 -1.03 7.17 32.17
CA PRO A 225 -1.27 7.71 33.50
C PRO A 225 -0.85 6.68 34.56
N SER A 226 -0.26 7.15 35.66
CA SER A 226 0.09 6.27 36.79
C SER A 226 -1.16 5.56 37.29
N LEU A 227 -1.00 4.35 37.87
CA LEU A 227 -2.13 3.54 38.35
C LEU A 227 -3.03 4.34 39.32
N ASP A 228 -2.43 5.26 40.07
CA ASP A 228 -3.08 6.16 41.02
C ASP A 228 -4.02 7.21 40.36
N GLN A 229 -3.90 7.41 39.05
CA GLN A 229 -4.70 8.35 38.26
C GLN A 229 -5.83 7.65 37.47
N LEU A 230 -5.85 6.32 37.41
CA LEU A 230 -6.94 5.57 36.80
C LEU A 230 -8.12 5.53 37.78
N SER A 231 -9.31 5.88 37.30
CA SER A 231 -10.54 5.73 38.09
C SER A 231 -10.68 4.26 38.47
N THR A 232 -10.92 3.97 39.75
CA THR A 232 -11.15 2.60 40.21
C THR A 232 -12.28 1.97 39.39
N PRO A 233 -12.06 0.82 38.73
CA PRO A 233 -13.15 0.12 38.08
C PRO A 233 -14.23 -0.19 39.13
N PRO A 234 -15.53 -0.16 38.77
CA PRO A 234 -16.59 -0.49 39.71
C PRO A 234 -16.28 -1.84 40.36
N SER A 235 -16.30 -1.86 41.69
CA SER A 235 -15.88 -3.01 42.48
C SER A 235 -16.68 -4.25 42.08
N PHE A 236 -16.00 -5.22 41.47
CA PHE A 236 -16.55 -6.57 41.32
C PHE A 236 -16.68 -7.18 42.72
N SER A 237 -17.90 -7.57 43.11
CA SER A 237 -18.25 -8.15 44.40
C SER A 237 -17.83 -9.63 44.55
N GLY A 238 -16.67 -10.00 43.99
CA GLY A 238 -16.07 -11.32 44.13
C GLY A 238 -14.74 -11.23 44.86
N SER A 239 -14.47 -12.17 45.77
CA SER A 239 -13.26 -12.20 46.59
C SER A 239 -11.97 -12.14 45.74
N PRO A 240 -10.98 -11.30 46.08
CA PRO A 240 -9.74 -11.17 45.31
C PRO A 240 -8.81 -12.38 45.50
N LEU A 241 -8.13 -12.79 44.42
CA LEU A 241 -7.02 -13.75 44.48
C LEU A 241 -5.74 -13.05 44.96
N THR A 242 -5.03 -13.68 45.89
CA THR A 242 -3.82 -13.16 46.54
C THR A 242 -2.61 -13.22 45.61
N PHE A 243 -1.96 -12.08 45.33
CA PHE A 243 -0.65 -12.02 44.68
C PHE A 243 0.44 -11.69 45.70
N LEU A 244 1.54 -12.45 45.68
CA LEU A 244 2.74 -12.25 46.48
C LEU A 244 3.61 -11.14 45.85
N SER A 245 4.16 -10.25 46.68
CA SER A 245 5.09 -9.20 46.29
C SER A 245 6.54 -9.70 46.31
N ASP A 246 7.28 -9.47 45.22
CA ASP A 246 8.73 -9.71 45.16
C ASP A 246 9.53 -8.56 45.82
N PRO A 247 10.69 -8.85 46.46
CA PRO A 247 11.57 -7.87 47.06
C PRO A 247 12.76 -7.48 46.15
N GLU A 248 13.28 -6.25 46.35
CA GLU A 248 14.58 -5.68 45.90
C GLU A 248 14.56 -4.60 44.77
N PRO A 249 15.55 -3.65 44.79
CA PRO A 249 15.42 -2.32 44.17
C PRO A 249 15.66 -2.30 42.65
N ILE A 250 14.96 -1.37 42.00
CA ILE A 250 14.86 -1.14 40.57
C ILE A 250 16.23 -0.89 39.92
N ASP A 251 16.65 -1.85 39.10
CA ASP A 251 17.74 -1.75 38.13
C ASP A 251 17.19 -1.12 36.84
N TRP A 252 17.69 0.06 36.47
CA TRP A 252 17.14 0.93 35.40
C TRP A 252 17.41 0.42 33.97
N ASP A 253 18.20 -0.64 33.80
CA ASP A 253 18.46 -1.28 32.49
C ASP A 253 17.39 -2.31 32.07
N ARG A 254 16.21 -2.34 32.74
CA ARG A 254 15.16 -3.38 32.55
C ARG A 254 13.90 -2.93 31.79
N LEU A 255 13.94 -1.79 31.10
CA LEU A 255 12.75 -1.16 30.49
C LEU A 255 12.06 -1.96 29.37
N PHE A 256 12.75 -2.89 28.72
CA PHE A 256 12.18 -3.81 27.73
C PHE A 256 12.85 -5.17 27.89
N ARG A 257 12.08 -6.20 28.25
CA ARG A 257 12.52 -7.59 28.12
C ARG A 257 11.41 -8.40 27.48
N PRO A 258 11.54 -8.77 26.19
CA PRO A 258 10.72 -9.82 25.63
C PRO A 258 11.11 -11.14 26.31
N TYR A 259 10.12 -11.80 26.93
CA TYR A 259 10.27 -13.17 27.39
C TYR A 259 9.70 -14.09 26.31
N SER A 260 10.54 -14.94 25.73
CA SER A 260 10.07 -16.14 25.03
C SER A 260 10.03 -17.28 26.04
N SER A 261 8.86 -17.91 26.21
CA SER A 261 8.81 -19.18 26.93
C SER A 261 9.52 -20.24 26.08
N PRO A 262 10.41 -21.07 26.65
CA PRO A 262 11.02 -22.19 25.95
C PRO A 262 10.06 -23.37 25.73
N SER A 263 8.79 -23.26 26.15
CA SER A 263 7.79 -24.30 25.92
C SER A 263 7.28 -24.23 24.47
N ASN A 264 7.59 -25.27 23.69
CA ASN A 264 7.12 -25.48 22.31
C ASN A 264 5.59 -25.67 22.17
N GLU A 265 4.80 -25.28 23.16
CA GLU A 265 3.35 -25.41 23.17
C GLU A 265 2.73 -24.15 23.78
N GLY A 266 1.93 -23.44 22.97
CA GLY A 266 0.92 -22.48 23.40
C GLY A 266 1.45 -21.10 23.78
N ASP A 267 1.01 -20.10 23.01
CA ASP A 267 1.05 -18.65 23.32
C ASP A 267 2.39 -18.08 23.79
N ARG A 268 3.11 -17.40 22.88
CA ARG A 268 4.14 -16.45 23.30
C ARG A 268 3.43 -15.29 24.02
N VAL A 269 3.93 -14.78 25.12
CA VAL A 269 3.32 -13.65 25.84
C VAL A 269 4.40 -12.62 26.05
N ALA A 270 4.20 -11.41 25.52
CA ALA A 270 5.10 -10.30 25.81
C ALA A 270 4.50 -9.50 26.97
N THR A 271 5.23 -9.45 28.07
CA THR A 271 4.84 -8.63 29.21
C THR A 271 5.59 -7.31 29.11
N VAL A 272 4.86 -6.22 28.84
CA VAL A 272 5.45 -4.88 28.75
C VAL A 272 5.30 -4.20 30.10
N TYR A 273 6.43 -3.93 30.76
CA TYR A 273 6.46 -3.12 31.98
C TYR A 273 6.66 -1.66 31.62
N ILE A 274 5.76 -0.81 32.10
CA ILE A 274 5.86 0.64 31.94
C ILE A 274 6.19 1.24 33.32
N PRO A 275 7.24 2.08 33.45
CA PRO A 275 7.66 2.60 34.75
C PRO A 275 6.52 3.35 35.47
N GLY A 276 6.30 3.02 36.75
CA GLY A 276 5.26 3.65 37.59
C GLY A 276 3.99 2.83 37.81
N ASN A 277 3.94 1.57 37.34
CA ASN A 277 2.81 0.67 37.55
C ASN A 277 3.27 -0.61 38.29
N SER A 278 2.56 -0.98 39.36
CA SER A 278 2.82 -2.19 40.15
C SER A 278 2.29 -3.47 39.50
N THR A 279 1.61 -3.37 38.36
CA THR A 279 1.09 -4.52 37.62
C THR A 279 1.57 -4.54 36.16
N PRO A 280 2.10 -5.68 35.67
CA PRO A 280 2.49 -5.86 34.27
C PRO A 280 1.30 -5.71 33.32
N TYR A 281 1.51 -5.08 32.16
CA TYR A 281 0.57 -5.22 31.04
C TYR A 281 0.87 -6.52 30.30
N LEU A 282 -0.14 -7.38 30.22
CA LEU A 282 -0.08 -8.67 29.55
C LEU A 282 -0.47 -8.47 28.08
N VAL A 283 0.50 -8.49 27.17
CA VAL A 283 0.21 -8.58 25.73
C VAL A 283 0.06 -10.07 25.43
N GLN A 284 -1.19 -10.53 25.45
CA GLN A 284 -1.53 -11.90 25.07
C GLN A 284 -1.39 -12.05 23.56
N TYR A 285 -0.47 -12.92 23.10
CA TYR A 285 -0.48 -13.34 21.71
C TYR A 285 -1.66 -14.29 21.59
N LYS A 286 -2.71 -13.82 20.92
CA LYS A 286 -3.80 -14.70 20.56
C LYS A 286 -3.45 -15.29 19.21
N HIS A 287 -3.56 -16.62 19.07
CA HIS A 287 -3.48 -17.30 17.78
C HIS A 287 -4.22 -16.49 16.71
N LEU A 288 -3.47 -15.86 15.81
CA LEU A 288 -4.02 -15.41 14.54
C LEU A 288 -4.27 -16.69 13.76
N VAL A 289 -5.54 -17.09 13.69
CA VAL A 289 -5.97 -18.07 12.69
C VAL A 289 -5.52 -17.49 11.35
N PRO A 290 -4.75 -18.23 10.53
CA PRO A 290 -4.31 -17.71 9.25
C PRO A 290 -5.54 -17.28 8.44
N ILE A 291 -5.56 -16.00 8.05
CA ILE A 291 -6.61 -15.42 7.21
C ILE A 291 -6.60 -16.06 5.81
N CYS A 292 -5.55 -16.80 5.46
CA CYS A 292 -5.41 -17.50 4.18
C CYS A 292 -5.49 -19.03 4.36
N SER A 293 -6.21 -19.71 3.48
CA SER A 293 -6.24 -21.18 3.44
C SER A 293 -4.82 -21.77 3.36
N TRP A 294 -4.57 -22.86 4.08
CA TRP A 294 -3.29 -23.60 4.11
C TRP A 294 -2.74 -23.92 2.70
N THR A 295 -3.63 -23.99 1.71
CA THR A 295 -3.32 -24.24 0.30
C THR A 295 -2.60 -23.10 -0.42
N THR A 296 -2.70 -21.85 0.03
CA THR A 296 -2.03 -20.70 -0.62
C THR A 296 -0.57 -20.56 -0.18
N PHE A 297 -0.23 -21.07 1.01
CA PHE A 297 1.12 -21.03 1.59
C PHE A 297 2.13 -21.95 0.85
N LEU A 298 1.65 -22.96 0.12
CA LEU A 298 2.50 -23.94 -0.56
C LEU A 298 2.89 -23.56 -2.01
N ALA A 299 2.51 -22.38 -2.50
CA ALA A 299 2.70 -22.03 -3.91
C ALA A 299 3.98 -21.21 -4.23
N SER A 300 4.82 -20.89 -3.26
CA SER A 300 6.15 -20.32 -3.52
C SER A 300 7.24 -21.35 -3.23
N ASN A 301 7.74 -21.96 -4.32
CA ASN A 301 8.93 -22.81 -4.41
C ASN A 301 8.79 -24.26 -3.94
N SER A 302 8.17 -25.09 -4.79
CA SER A 302 8.65 -26.47 -4.98
C SER A 302 9.54 -26.51 -6.23
N GLN A 303 10.78 -26.99 -6.06
CA GLN A 303 11.75 -27.28 -7.13
C GLN A 303 11.19 -28.20 -8.22
#